data_AF-A0A291PJC8-F1
#
_entry.id   AF-A0A291PJC8-F1
#
_cell.length_a   1.000
_cell.length_b   1.000
_cell.length_c   1.000
_cell.angle_alpha   90.00
_cell.angle_beta   90.00
_cell.angle_gamma   90.00
#
_symmetry.space_group_name_H-M   'P 1'
#
loop_
_entity.id
_entity.type
_entity.pdbx_description
1 polymer ?
#
loop_
_entity_poly.entity_id
_entity_poly.type
_entity_poly.pdbx_seq_one_letter_code
_entity_poly.pdbx_strand_id
1 'polypeptide(L)'
;MTDPRIEAAALSLLHTDNYDMPGFSSEQFGAALVSEHHGDCTKISCSCIRCICEEALSEVSSILAAADAAAWIKMSDQLPDDGQEVLIWTCDGIIINDGFHLNDEGGYFDCADNEDVTHWQPLPAPPASSAELGGVDG
;
A
#
# COMPACT_ATOMS: atom_id res chain seq x y z
N MET A 1 5.29 0.36 13.72
CA MET A 1 4.56 -0.89 13.46
C MET A 1 4.38 -0.93 11.94
N THR A 2 4.93 -1.94 11.29
CA THR A 2 4.93 -2.11 9.82
C THR A 2 3.54 -2.53 9.33
N ASP A 3 3.14 -2.12 8.13
CA ASP A 3 1.83 -2.48 7.53
C ASP A 3 1.73 -4.02 7.41
N PRO A 4 0.63 -4.65 7.86
CA PRO A 4 0.49 -6.11 7.85
C PRO A 4 0.56 -6.72 6.45
N ARG A 5 0.20 -5.97 5.40
CA ARG A 5 0.36 -6.39 4.00
C ARG A 5 1.83 -6.46 3.62
N ILE A 6 2.62 -5.49 4.08
CA ILE A 6 4.07 -5.45 3.86
C ILE A 6 4.73 -6.61 4.60
N GLU A 7 4.35 -6.89 5.84
CA GLU A 7 4.90 -8.02 6.60
C GLU A 7 4.55 -9.38 5.97
N ALA A 8 3.30 -9.58 5.56
CA ALA A 8 2.87 -10.83 4.92
C ALA A 8 3.57 -11.07 3.56
N ALA A 9 3.73 -10.03 2.75
CA ALA A 9 4.45 -10.13 1.48
C ALA A 9 5.96 -10.28 1.69
N ALA A 10 6.55 -9.64 2.70
CA ALA A 10 7.97 -9.82 3.03
C ALA A 10 8.25 -11.26 3.49
N LEU A 11 7.39 -11.83 4.33
CA LEU A 11 7.44 -13.26 4.70
C LEU A 11 7.38 -14.17 3.47
N SER A 12 6.53 -13.83 2.49
CA SER A 12 6.43 -14.61 1.25
C SER A 12 7.71 -14.53 0.42
N LEU A 13 8.36 -13.36 0.33
CA LEU A 13 9.67 -13.23 -0.33
C LEU A 13 10.75 -14.10 0.32
N LEU A 14 10.72 -14.25 1.65
CA LEU A 14 11.62 -15.14 2.39
C LEU A 14 11.43 -16.62 2.09
N HIS A 15 10.37 -16.99 1.34
CA HIS A 15 10.15 -18.36 0.87
C HIS A 15 10.38 -18.50 -0.65
N THR A 16 10.83 -17.44 -1.32
CA THR A 16 11.13 -17.45 -2.76
C THR A 16 12.61 -17.74 -3.05
N ASP A 17 12.94 -17.98 -4.31
CA ASP A 17 14.32 -18.21 -4.77
C ASP A 17 15.31 -17.07 -4.41
N ASN A 18 14.80 -15.88 -4.06
CA ASN A 18 15.63 -14.74 -3.66
C ASN A 18 16.28 -14.93 -2.28
N TYR A 19 15.59 -15.60 -1.36
CA TYR A 19 16.03 -15.80 0.02
C TYR A 19 15.65 -17.23 0.42
N ASP A 20 16.54 -18.19 0.19
CA ASP A 20 16.31 -19.62 0.45
C ASP A 20 16.14 -19.93 1.96
N MET A 21 14.97 -19.60 2.52
CA MET A 21 14.63 -19.76 3.95
C MET A 21 13.29 -20.51 4.14
N PRO A 22 13.14 -21.73 3.62
CA PRO A 22 11.91 -22.51 3.78
C PRO A 22 11.61 -22.80 5.26
N GLY A 23 10.36 -22.58 5.67
CA GLY A 23 9.90 -22.84 7.04
C GLY A 23 10.14 -21.71 8.05
N PHE A 24 10.63 -20.55 7.58
CA PHE A 24 10.74 -19.35 8.41
C PHE A 24 9.35 -18.80 8.76
N SER A 25 9.00 -18.78 10.05
CA SER A 25 7.64 -18.41 10.51
C SER A 25 7.48 -16.90 10.76
N SER A 26 6.23 -16.44 10.84
CA SER A 26 5.90 -15.06 11.21
C SER A 26 6.44 -14.66 12.60
N GLU A 27 6.42 -15.58 13.56
CA GLU A 27 6.98 -15.35 14.91
C GLU A 27 8.51 -15.17 14.86
N GLN A 28 9.19 -15.97 14.04
CA GLN A 28 10.64 -15.87 13.83
C GLN A 28 11.03 -14.58 13.11
N PHE A 29 10.20 -14.14 12.17
CA PHE A 29 10.37 -12.86 11.48
C PHE A 29 10.25 -11.68 12.44
N GLY A 30 9.18 -11.62 13.24
CA GLY A 30 9.01 -10.59 14.27
C GLY A 30 10.17 -10.58 15.27
N ALA A 31 10.60 -11.75 15.74
CA ALA A 31 11.73 -11.90 16.65
C ALA A 31 13.07 -11.45 16.03
N ALA A 32 13.29 -11.67 14.73
CA ALA A 32 14.48 -11.25 14.02
C ALA A 32 14.58 -9.71 13.92
N LEU A 33 13.44 -9.04 13.67
CA LEU A 33 13.38 -7.58 13.54
C LEU A 33 13.65 -6.84 14.86
N VAL A 34 13.27 -7.43 16.00
CA VAL A 34 13.52 -6.84 17.34
C VAL A 34 14.85 -7.27 17.96
N SER A 35 15.63 -8.12 17.28
CA SER A 35 16.89 -8.63 17.82
C SER A 35 17.94 -7.53 17.96
N GLU A 36 18.53 -7.39 19.16
CA GLU A 36 19.55 -6.38 19.48
C GLU A 36 20.94 -6.66 18.88
N HIS A 37 21.14 -7.82 18.24
CA HIS A 37 22.44 -8.14 17.65
C HIS A 37 22.68 -7.37 16.35
N HIS A 38 23.28 -6.19 16.49
CA HIS A 38 23.94 -5.47 15.41
C HIS A 38 25.43 -5.25 15.73
N GLY A 39 26.11 -6.33 16.15
CA GLY A 39 27.55 -6.32 16.35
C GLY A 39 28.29 -6.34 15.02
N ASP A 40 28.49 -5.16 14.44
CA ASP A 40 29.43 -4.88 13.33
C ASP A 40 29.03 -5.32 11.90
N CYS A 41 27.73 -5.43 11.56
CA CYS A 41 27.31 -5.52 10.16
C CYS A 41 27.39 -4.13 9.48
N THR A 42 28.58 -3.81 8.98
CA THR A 42 28.82 -2.66 8.10
C THR A 42 28.26 -2.99 6.71
N LYS A 43 27.08 -2.44 6.41
CA LYS A 43 26.33 -2.50 5.14
C LYS A 43 27.16 -2.97 3.92
N ILE A 44 27.22 -4.28 3.70
CA ILE A 44 27.32 -5.03 2.42
C ILE A 44 27.37 -6.54 2.78
N SER A 45 26.51 -7.33 2.14
CA SER A 45 26.39 -8.81 2.21
C SER A 45 26.44 -9.45 3.62
N CYS A 46 25.65 -8.95 4.57
CA CYS A 46 25.45 -9.63 5.85
C CYS A 46 24.28 -10.62 5.69
N SER A 47 24.56 -11.93 5.62
CA SER A 47 23.54 -13.00 5.54
C SER A 47 22.85 -13.26 6.88
N CYS A 48 22.80 -12.27 7.78
CA CYS A 48 22.13 -12.42 9.05
C CYS A 48 20.62 -12.28 8.85
N ILE A 49 19.86 -13.04 9.64
CA ILE A 49 18.41 -13.13 9.51
C ILE A 49 17.74 -11.75 9.61
N ARG A 50 18.26 -10.86 10.47
CA ARG A 50 17.72 -9.51 10.63
C ARG A 50 17.89 -8.65 9.37
N CYS A 51 19.09 -8.60 8.77
CA CYS A 51 19.31 -7.81 7.55
C CYS A 51 18.48 -8.33 6.38
N ILE A 52 18.35 -9.66 6.26
CA ILE A 52 17.50 -10.30 5.24
C ILE A 52 16.02 -9.91 5.45
N CYS A 53 15.54 -9.90 6.70
CA CYS A 53 14.17 -9.46 7.00
C CYS A 53 13.96 -7.96 6.73
N GLU A 54 14.92 -7.10 7.08
CA GLU A 54 14.87 -5.65 6.81
C GLU A 54 14.92 -5.36 5.29
N GLU A 55 15.73 -6.11 4.52
CA GLU A 55 15.81 -6.00 3.06
C GLU A 55 14.49 -6.42 2.41
N ALA A 56 13.93 -7.58 2.78
CA ALA A 56 12.63 -8.03 2.32
C ALA A 56 11.51 -7.02 2.64
N LEU A 57 11.51 -6.41 3.84
CA LEU A 57 10.56 -5.35 4.18
C LEU A 57 10.73 -4.11 3.31
N SER A 58 11.96 -3.68 3.08
CA SER A 58 12.25 -2.50 2.25
C SER A 58 11.84 -2.72 0.80
N GLU A 59 12.13 -3.90 0.23
CA GLU A 59 11.74 -4.26 -1.12
C GLU A 59 10.22 -4.30 -1.28
N VAL A 60 9.52 -4.99 -0.40
CA VAL A 60 8.06 -5.09 -0.45
C VAL A 60 7.39 -3.75 -0.23
N SER A 61 7.89 -2.94 0.71
CA SER A 61 7.39 -1.58 0.91
C SER A 61 7.51 -0.75 -0.36
N SER A 62 8.65 -0.84 -1.06
CA SER A 62 8.87 -0.11 -2.31
C SER A 62 7.99 -0.64 -3.45
N ILE A 63 7.83 -1.97 -3.57
CA ILE A 63 6.96 -2.60 -4.57
C ILE A 63 5.50 -2.21 -4.36
N LEU A 64 5.03 -2.27 -3.11
CA LEU A 64 3.66 -1.93 -2.77
C LEU A 64 3.39 -0.44 -2.98
N ALA A 65 4.33 0.43 -2.60
CA ALA A 65 4.23 1.87 -2.89
C ALA A 65 4.23 2.14 -4.41
N ALA A 66 5.02 1.39 -5.19
CA ALA A 66 4.99 1.50 -6.65
C ALA A 66 3.68 0.98 -7.25
N ALA A 67 3.08 -0.07 -6.67
CA ALA A 67 1.78 -0.59 -7.09
C ALA A 67 0.65 0.39 -6.74
N ASP A 68 0.66 0.98 -5.54
CA ASP A 68 -0.27 2.03 -5.13
C ASP A 68 -0.08 3.29 -6.00
N ALA A 69 1.15 3.64 -6.37
CA ALA A 69 1.44 4.73 -7.29
C ALA A 69 0.95 4.42 -8.72
N ALA A 70 1.08 3.17 -9.18
CA ALA A 70 0.59 2.71 -10.47
C ALA A 70 -0.95 2.60 -10.53
N ALA A 71 -1.64 2.59 -9.38
CA ALA A 71 -3.09 2.62 -9.31
C ALA A 71 -3.69 3.99 -9.66
N TRP A 72 -2.88 5.07 -9.67
CA TRP A 72 -3.34 6.40 -10.05
C TRP A 72 -3.43 6.55 -11.57
N ILE A 73 -4.66 6.71 -12.04
CA ILE A 73 -5.04 6.88 -13.44
C ILE A 73 -5.14 8.37 -13.73
N LYS A 74 -4.48 8.86 -14.80
CA LYS A 74 -4.66 10.25 -15.23
C LYS A 74 -6.07 10.46 -15.76
N MET A 75 -6.69 11.57 -15.40
CA MET A 75 -8.00 11.97 -15.95
C MET A 75 -8.00 12.02 -17.49
N SER A 76 -6.86 12.38 -18.10
CA SER A 76 -6.71 12.41 -19.56
C SER A 76 -6.64 11.04 -20.23
N ASP A 77 -6.24 10.01 -19.49
CA ASP A 77 -6.02 8.67 -20.03
C ASP A 77 -7.31 7.86 -19.95
N GLN A 78 -8.02 7.97 -18.84
CA GLN A 78 -9.29 7.32 -18.60
C GLN A 78 -10.07 8.08 -17.53
N LEU A 79 -11.38 8.27 -17.75
CA LEU A 79 -12.30 8.83 -16.77
C LEU A 79 -12.90 7.69 -15.89
N PRO A 80 -13.31 7.98 -14.65
CA PRO A 80 -14.11 7.05 -13.86
C PRO A 80 -15.44 6.70 -14.53
N ASP A 81 -16.07 5.62 -14.09
CA ASP A 81 -17.45 5.30 -14.51
C ASP A 81 -18.46 6.28 -13.88
N ASP A 82 -19.60 6.49 -14.55
CA ASP A 82 -20.68 7.34 -14.04
C ASP A 82 -21.22 6.83 -12.69
N GLY A 83 -21.28 7.72 -11.70
CA GLY A 83 -21.67 7.43 -10.33
C GLY A 83 -20.61 6.72 -9.49
N GLN A 84 -19.38 6.57 -9.99
CA GLN A 84 -18.31 5.88 -9.26
C GLN A 84 -17.70 6.77 -8.16
N GLU A 85 -17.60 6.23 -6.95
CA GLU A 85 -16.80 6.83 -5.88
C GLU A 85 -15.31 6.49 -6.04
N VAL A 86 -14.47 7.52 -6.01
CA VAL A 86 -13.02 7.42 -6.26
C VAL A 86 -12.24 8.25 -5.24
N LEU A 87 -10.92 8.05 -5.23
CA LEU A 87 -9.98 9.01 -4.66
C LEU A 87 -9.44 9.88 -5.79
N ILE A 88 -9.41 11.19 -5.59
CA ILE A 88 -8.86 12.17 -6.53
C ILE A 88 -7.60 12.81 -5.98
N TRP A 89 -6.62 13.08 -6.85
CA TRP A 89 -5.41 13.82 -6.55
C TRP A 89 -5.43 15.17 -7.29
N THR A 90 -5.48 16.26 -6.52
CA THR A 90 -5.54 17.61 -7.08
C THR A 90 -4.16 18.18 -7.41
N CYS A 91 -4.11 19.23 -8.23
CA CYS A 91 -2.90 19.97 -8.57
C CYS A 91 -2.19 20.58 -7.33
N ASP A 92 -2.95 20.87 -6.27
CA ASP A 92 -2.45 21.34 -4.97
C ASP A 92 -1.90 20.23 -4.06
N GLY A 93 -1.93 18.98 -4.52
CA GLY A 93 -1.46 17.83 -3.76
C GLY A 93 -2.40 17.38 -2.64
N ILE A 94 -3.71 17.62 -2.81
CA ILE A 94 -4.75 17.20 -1.87
C ILE A 94 -5.36 15.89 -2.40
N ILE A 95 -5.56 14.93 -1.49
CA ILE A 95 -6.34 13.71 -1.76
C ILE A 95 -7.73 13.86 -1.16
N ILE A 96 -8.76 13.66 -1.98
CA ILE A 96 -10.17 13.76 -1.59
C ILE A 96 -10.88 12.48 -2.06
N ASN A 97 -11.87 12.01 -1.30
CA ASN A 97 -12.82 11.02 -1.77
C ASN A 97 -14.03 11.73 -2.35
N ASP A 98 -14.41 11.40 -3.59
CA ASP A 98 -15.48 12.09 -4.29
C ASP A 98 -16.20 11.17 -5.30
N GLY A 99 -17.43 11.52 -5.64
CA GLY A 99 -18.23 10.85 -6.67
C GLY A 99 -18.02 11.50 -8.03
N PHE A 100 -17.84 10.69 -9.08
CA PHE A 100 -17.78 11.16 -10.47
C PHE A 100 -19.12 10.98 -11.18
N HIS A 101 -19.60 12.01 -11.87
CA HIS A 101 -20.86 11.98 -12.63
C HIS A 101 -20.62 12.42 -14.07
N LEU A 102 -21.06 11.66 -15.06
CA LEU A 102 -20.97 12.03 -16.47
C LEU A 102 -22.07 13.03 -16.86
N ASN A 103 -21.69 14.01 -17.66
CA ASN A 103 -22.59 14.99 -18.26
C ASN A 103 -22.21 15.26 -19.73
N ASP A 104 -22.94 16.14 -20.41
CA ASP A 104 -22.68 16.50 -21.82
C ASP A 104 -21.31 17.16 -22.05
N GLU A 105 -20.61 17.58 -20.99
CA GLU A 105 -19.33 18.30 -21.01
C GLU A 105 -18.13 17.41 -20.63
N GLY A 106 -18.34 16.11 -20.36
CA GLY A 106 -17.27 15.16 -20.04
C GLY A 106 -17.19 14.72 -18.57
N GLY A 107 -18.14 15.16 -17.75
CA GLY A 107 -18.35 14.72 -16.36
C GLY A 107 -17.82 15.69 -15.31
N TYR A 108 -18.19 15.50 -14.04
CA TYR A 108 -17.80 16.35 -12.92
C TYR A 108 -17.70 15.61 -11.58
N PHE A 109 -16.96 16.20 -10.64
CA PHE A 109 -16.87 15.77 -9.23
C PHE A 109 -17.73 16.66 -8.32
N ASP A 110 -18.31 16.10 -7.25
CA ASP A 110 -19.24 16.84 -6.38
C ASP A 110 -18.55 17.89 -5.49
N CYS A 111 -17.32 17.61 -5.05
CA CYS A 111 -16.57 18.44 -4.11
C CYS A 111 -15.36 19.16 -4.73
N ALA A 112 -14.87 18.71 -5.88
CA ALA A 112 -13.68 19.27 -6.53
C ALA A 112 -13.98 19.87 -7.91
N ASP A 113 -13.33 20.99 -8.20
CA ASP A 113 -13.32 21.54 -9.56
C ASP A 113 -12.52 20.61 -10.47
N ASN A 114 -13.14 20.15 -11.56
CA ASN A 114 -12.53 19.18 -12.48
C ASN A 114 -11.17 19.60 -13.03
N GLU A 115 -10.99 20.90 -13.26
CA GLU A 115 -9.76 21.48 -13.82
C GLU A 115 -8.56 21.30 -12.87
N ASP A 116 -8.82 21.10 -11.57
CA ASP A 116 -7.81 20.89 -10.55
C ASP A 116 -7.49 19.41 -10.33
N VAL A 117 -8.29 18.48 -10.87
CA VAL A 117 -8.09 17.03 -10.70
C VAL A 117 -7.14 16.49 -11.76
N THR A 118 -6.01 15.95 -11.33
CA THR A 118 -4.97 15.44 -12.25
C THR A 118 -5.02 13.92 -12.41
N HIS A 119 -5.29 13.20 -11.32
CA HIS A 119 -5.33 11.73 -11.29
C HIS A 119 -6.45 11.26 -10.37
N TRP A 120 -6.91 10.03 -10.59
CA TRP A 120 -7.86 9.35 -9.74
C TRP A 120 -7.46 7.89 -9.53
N GLN A 121 -8.00 7.25 -8.50
CA GLN A 121 -7.93 5.79 -8.34
C GLN A 121 -9.25 5.28 -7.75
N PRO A 122 -9.64 4.02 -8.01
CA PRO A 122 -10.76 3.41 -7.31
C PRO A 122 -10.53 3.40 -5.80
N LEU A 123 -11.60 3.39 -5.01
CA LEU A 123 -11.48 3.23 -3.57
C LEU A 123 -10.80 1.90 -3.22
N PRO A 124 -9.88 1.90 -2.23
CA PRO A 124 -9.30 0.65 -1.75
C PRO A 124 -10.41 -0.23 -1.18
N ALA A 125 -10.22 -1.54 -1.26
CA ALA A 125 -11.13 -2.47 -0.60
C ALA A 125 -11.19 -2.14 0.90
N PRO A 126 -12.37 -2.24 1.54
CA PRO A 126 -12.49 -2.00 2.96
C PRO A 126 -11.56 -2.94 3.73
N PRO A 127 -11.03 -2.53 4.90
CA PRO A 127 -10.19 -3.38 5.72
C PRO A 127 -10.95 -4.66 6.09
N ALA A 128 -10.28 -5.80 5.96
CA ALA A 128 -10.87 -7.11 6.21
C ALA A 128 -11.01 -7.39 7.73
N SER A 129 -11.83 -6.62 8.44
CA SER A 129 -12.40 -6.96 9.77
C SER A 129 -13.41 -5.91 10.22
N SER A 130 -14.69 -6.14 9.98
CA SER A 130 -15.78 -5.45 10.70
C SER A 130 -15.94 -5.94 12.15
N ALA A 131 -15.11 -6.87 12.61
CA ALA A 131 -15.18 -7.49 13.94
C ALA A 131 -14.37 -6.76 15.02
N GLU A 132 -13.48 -5.83 14.66
CA GLU A 132 -12.58 -5.14 15.61
C GLU A 132 -13.00 -3.70 15.93
N LEU A 133 -14.11 -3.22 15.38
CA LEU A 133 -14.73 -1.96 15.77
C LEU A 133 -15.98 -2.28 16.57
N GLY A 134 -15.79 -2.49 17.87
CA GLY A 134 -16.81 -2.94 18.82
C GLY A 134 -18.16 -2.25 18.60
N GLY A 135 -19.14 -3.05 18.17
CA GLY A 135 -20.53 -2.67 18.23
C GLY A 135 -20.90 -2.39 19.69
N VAL A 136 -21.15 -1.12 20.00
CA VAL A 136 -21.94 -0.77 21.17
C VAL A 136 -23.39 -1.07 20.81
N ASP A 137 -23.84 -2.27 21.17
CA ASP A 137 -25.27 -2.59 21.18
C ASP A 137 -25.95 -1.65 22.19
N GLY A 138 -26.82 -0.79 21.66
CA GLY A 138 -27.79 0.01 22.43
C GLY A 138 -29.20 -0.39 22.06
#